data_AF-A0AAV3RVL1-F1
#
_entry.id   AF-A0AAV3RVL1-F1
#
_cell.length_a   1.000
_cell.length_b   1.000
_cell.length_c   1.000
_cell.angle_alpha   90.00
_cell.angle_beta   90.00
_cell.angle_gamma   90.00
#
_symmetry.space_group_name_H-M   'P 1'
#
loop_
_entity.id
_entity.type
_entity.pdbx_description
1 polymer ?
#
loop_
_entity_poly.entity_id
_entity_poly.type
_entity_poly.pdbx_seq_one_letter_code
_entity_poly.pdbx_strand_id
1 'polypeptide(L)'
;MRVGELDFVGFGQDLLNLYLSIEGHHSVCFKIVVSGRNKYLINAHLAQPSRVQNLFHSVQLNVNNPHFLIMQGRITKVLNMKPPEILSMLEEAVGTRMYETKKEAALKTLEKKQGKVDEIDKLLDQEILPALEKLRNEKMQYGQWANGNAELDRLKRFCIAYMFKRRKSEMMKSNGPWGGKD
;
A
#
# COMPACT_ATOMS: atom_id res chain seq x y z
N MET A 1 14.24 -48.55 49.15
CA MET A 1 15.12 -47.70 48.33
C MET A 1 14.28 -47.15 47.19
N ARG A 2 13.82 -45.89 47.28
CA ARG A 2 13.00 -45.28 46.21
C ARG A 2 13.94 -44.85 45.10
N VAL A 3 13.74 -45.41 43.90
CA VAL A 3 14.44 -44.97 42.69
C VAL A 3 13.88 -43.59 42.34
N GLY A 4 14.74 -42.58 42.45
CA GLY A 4 14.38 -41.18 42.17
C GLY A 4 14.04 -40.99 40.70
N GLU A 5 13.00 -40.21 40.46
CA GLU A 5 12.68 -39.59 39.17
C GLU A 5 13.93 -38.87 38.65
N LEU A 6 14.46 -39.33 37.53
CA LEU A 6 15.44 -38.57 36.75
C LEU A 6 14.67 -37.48 36.01
N ASP A 7 14.73 -36.26 36.55
CA ASP A 7 14.21 -35.05 35.91
C ASP A 7 15.00 -34.71 34.64
N PHE A 8 14.64 -35.36 33.53
CA PHE A 8 15.21 -35.14 32.19
C PHE A 8 15.00 -33.71 31.64
N VAL A 9 14.13 -32.92 32.27
CA VAL A 9 13.86 -31.52 31.90
C VAL A 9 15.08 -30.63 32.19
N GLY A 10 15.88 -30.94 33.22
CA GLY A 10 17.06 -30.15 33.58
C GLY A 10 18.22 -30.33 32.60
N PHE A 11 18.48 -31.57 32.19
CA PHE A 11 19.67 -31.90 31.39
C PHE A 11 19.69 -31.24 30.00
N GLY A 12 18.52 -31.10 29.37
CA GLY A 12 18.39 -30.41 28.08
C GLY A 12 18.56 -28.89 28.20
N GLN A 13 18.10 -28.30 29.30
CA GLN A 13 18.25 -26.87 29.59
C GLN A 13 19.72 -26.52 29.90
N ASP A 14 20.41 -27.41 30.62
CA ASP A 14 21.82 -27.24 31.01
C ASP A 14 22.77 -27.36 29.81
N LEU A 15 22.52 -28.30 28.89
CA LEU A 15 23.29 -28.42 27.65
C LEU A 15 23.07 -27.23 26.69
N LEU A 16 21.85 -26.68 26.64
CA LEU A 16 21.53 -25.50 25.83
C LEU A 16 22.18 -24.23 26.40
N ASN A 17 22.21 -24.10 27.73
CA ASN A 17 22.90 -23.03 28.43
C ASN A 17 24.42 -23.11 28.26
N LEU A 18 24.98 -24.32 28.26
CA LEU A 18 26.42 -24.54 28.06
C LEU A 18 26.84 -24.16 26.63
N TYR A 19 26.04 -24.52 25.61
CA TYR A 19 26.33 -24.21 24.21
C TYR A 19 26.30 -22.69 23.91
N LEU A 20 25.32 -21.97 24.45
CA LEU A 20 25.20 -20.51 24.30
C LEU A 20 26.29 -19.73 25.06
N SER A 21 26.92 -20.34 26.06
CA SER A 21 27.98 -19.71 26.87
C SER A 21 29.36 -19.74 26.19
N ILE A 22 29.60 -20.67 25.25
CA ILE A 22 30.95 -20.94 24.71
C ILE A 22 31.35 -20.01 23.55
N GLU A 23 30.42 -19.39 22.80
CA GLU A 23 30.75 -18.58 21.60
C GLU A 23 30.59 -17.05 21.73
N GLY A 24 30.24 -16.53 22.91
CA GLY A 24 30.25 -15.08 23.16
C GLY A 24 28.93 -14.34 22.86
N HIS A 25 28.33 -13.84 23.94
CA HIS A 25 27.50 -12.64 24.07
C HIS A 25 26.02 -12.61 23.60
N HIS A 26 25.32 -13.74 23.52
CA HIS A 26 23.84 -13.70 23.51
C HIS A 26 23.21 -14.78 24.39
N SER A 27 22.73 -14.41 25.59
CA SER A 27 21.96 -15.29 26.47
C SER A 27 20.46 -15.02 26.35
N VAL A 28 19.68 -16.06 26.08
CA VAL A 28 18.21 -16.00 26.06
C VAL A 28 17.71 -16.72 27.30
N CYS A 29 17.10 -15.97 28.23
CA CYS A 29 16.55 -16.54 29.45
C CYS A 29 15.02 -16.48 29.42
N PHE A 30 14.38 -17.63 29.64
CA PHE A 30 12.94 -17.69 29.85
C PHE A 30 12.64 -17.57 31.33
N LYS A 31 11.83 -16.58 31.74
CA LYS A 31 11.38 -16.47 33.13
C LYS A 31 9.87 -16.63 33.21
N ILE A 32 9.42 -17.76 33.76
CA ILE A 32 8.03 -17.98 34.12
C ILE A 32 7.78 -17.19 35.42
N VAL A 33 6.90 -16.19 35.37
CA VAL A 33 6.49 -15.44 36.56
C VAL A 33 5.20 -16.03 37.08
N VAL A 34 5.13 -16.23 38.40
CA VAL A 34 4.04 -16.87 39.17
C VAL A 34 2.66 -16.15 39.03
N SER A 35 2.56 -15.10 38.21
CA SER A 35 1.31 -14.38 37.89
C SER A 35 0.70 -14.78 36.53
N GLY A 36 1.09 -15.94 35.96
CA GLY A 36 0.49 -16.49 34.74
C GLY A 36 0.87 -15.81 33.41
N ARG A 37 1.76 -14.80 33.45
CA ARG A 37 2.27 -14.14 32.23
C ARG A 37 3.74 -14.47 32.01
N ASN A 38 4.03 -15.08 30.86
CA ASN A 38 5.39 -15.37 30.41
C ASN A 38 6.13 -14.06 30.12
N LYS A 39 7.33 -13.90 30.67
CA LYS A 39 8.24 -12.78 30.35
C LYS A 39 9.48 -13.33 29.66
N TYR A 40 9.84 -12.71 28.54
CA TYR A 40 11.00 -13.10 27.75
C TYR A 40 12.13 -12.11 27.97
N LEU A 41 13.35 -12.61 28.16
CA LEU A 41 14.54 -11.81 28.36
C LEU A 41 15.59 -12.19 27.31
N ILE A 42 16.15 -11.20 26.62
CA ILE A 42 17.31 -11.35 25.75
C ILE A 42 18.42 -10.50 26.36
N ASN A 43 19.55 -11.10 26.73
CA ASN A 43 20.65 -10.40 27.41
C ASN A 43 20.18 -9.61 28.65
N ALA A 44 19.32 -10.23 29.48
CA ALA A 44 18.68 -9.62 30.65
C ALA A 44 17.75 -8.42 30.39
N HIS A 45 17.48 -8.06 29.13
CA HIS A 45 16.48 -7.05 28.76
C HIS A 45 15.13 -7.67 28.40
N LEU A 46 14.03 -7.04 28.85
CA LEU A 46 12.68 -7.48 28.52
C LEU A 46 12.45 -7.37 27.02
N ALA A 47 12.05 -8.48 26.39
CA ALA A 47 11.79 -8.57 24.96
C ALA A 47 10.34 -8.99 24.70
N GLN A 48 9.79 -8.51 23.58
CA GLN A 48 8.52 -9.02 23.08
C GLN A 48 8.69 -10.43 22.50
N PRO A 49 7.65 -11.27 22.52
CA PRO A 49 7.70 -12.61 21.94
C PRO A 49 8.15 -12.62 20.47
N SER A 50 7.73 -11.62 19.68
CA SER A 50 8.13 -11.45 18.27
C SER A 50 9.63 -11.25 18.11
N ARG A 51 10.27 -10.50 19.02
CA ARG A 51 11.72 -10.27 18.99
C ARG A 51 12.50 -11.53 19.32
N VAL A 52 11.99 -12.33 20.25
CA VAL A 52 12.56 -13.63 20.63
C VAL A 52 12.42 -14.62 19.48
N GLN A 53 11.25 -14.68 18.85
CA GLN A 53 11.05 -15.47 17.64
C GLN A 53 12.04 -15.06 16.54
N ASN A 54 12.18 -13.76 16.26
CA ASN A 54 13.12 -13.28 15.25
C ASN A 54 14.58 -13.66 15.57
N LEU A 55 14.98 -13.64 16.84
CA LEU A 55 16.31 -14.09 17.25
C LEU A 55 16.51 -15.58 16.95
N PHE A 56 15.53 -16.43 17.29
CA PHE A 56 15.58 -17.86 16.97
C PHE A 56 15.60 -18.12 15.46
N HIS A 57 14.84 -17.37 14.65
CA HIS A 57 14.91 -17.46 13.19
C HIS A 57 16.28 -17.07 12.64
N SER A 58 16.99 -16.10 13.24
CA SER A 58 18.34 -15.71 12.81
C SER A 58 19.38 -16.81 13.00
N VAL A 59 19.19 -17.68 13.98
CA VAL A 59 20.03 -18.88 14.21
C VAL A 59 19.41 -20.15 13.63
N GLN A 60 18.44 -20.00 12.70
CA GLN A 60 17.75 -21.10 12.02
C GLN A 60 16.99 -22.07 12.95
N LEU A 61 16.65 -21.62 14.16
CA LEU A 61 15.82 -22.35 15.11
C LEU A 61 14.36 -21.93 14.93
N ASN A 62 13.54 -22.77 14.29
CA ASN A 62 12.10 -22.52 14.20
C ASN A 62 11.34 -23.18 15.36
N VAL A 63 11.20 -22.45 16.47
CA VAL A 63 10.44 -22.91 17.66
C VAL A 63 8.95 -23.19 17.39
N ASN A 64 8.40 -22.70 16.27
CA ASN A 64 7.01 -22.96 15.89
C ASN A 64 6.86 -24.23 15.04
N ASN A 65 7.96 -24.85 14.57
CA ASN A 65 7.88 -26.11 13.87
C ASN A 65 8.02 -27.31 14.85
N PRO A 66 7.03 -28.22 14.91
CA PRO A 66 7.08 -29.40 15.78
C PRO A 66 8.15 -30.44 15.41
N HIS A 67 8.79 -30.32 14.25
CA HIS A 67 9.84 -31.20 13.73
C HIS A 67 11.23 -30.81 14.22
N PHE A 68 11.40 -29.63 14.82
CA PHE A 68 12.68 -29.20 15.38
C PHE A 68 13.04 -29.95 16.68
N LEU A 69 12.04 -30.47 17.42
CA LEU A 69 12.20 -31.20 18.67
C LEU A 69 11.49 -32.56 18.60
N ILE A 70 12.26 -33.65 18.47
CA ILE A 70 11.72 -35.01 18.57
C ILE A 70 11.62 -35.37 20.06
N MET A 71 10.46 -35.13 20.64
CA MET A 71 10.15 -35.58 22.00
C MET A 71 9.99 -37.11 22.05
N GLN A 72 10.31 -37.72 23.19
CA GLN A 72 10.00 -39.13 23.48
C GLN A 72 8.53 -39.44 23.15
N GLY A 73 8.29 -40.50 22.38
CA GLY A 73 6.96 -40.89 21.90
C GLY A 73 6.50 -40.24 20.59
N ARG A 74 7.25 -39.29 20.00
CA ARG A 74 6.92 -38.68 18.69
C ARG A 74 7.65 -39.31 17.49
N ILE A 75 8.55 -40.27 17.72
CA ILE A 75 9.34 -40.91 16.65
C ILE A 75 8.47 -41.64 15.62
N THR A 76 7.40 -42.31 16.06
CA THR A 76 6.44 -42.99 15.19
C THR A 76 5.66 -42.03 14.29
N LYS A 77 5.50 -40.76 14.70
CA LYS A 77 4.89 -39.75 13.85
C LYS A 77 5.83 -39.33 12.73
N VAL A 78 7.13 -39.19 13.00
CA VAL A 78 8.19 -38.92 12.00
C VAL A 78 8.27 -40.05 10.97
N LEU A 79 8.21 -41.29 11.42
CA LEU A 79 8.25 -42.45 10.54
C LEU A 79 7.02 -42.59 9.62
N ASN A 80 5.87 -42.02 10.01
CA ASN A 80 4.61 -42.08 9.26
C ASN A 80 4.20 -40.74 8.63
N MET A 81 5.15 -39.82 8.43
CA MET A 81 4.86 -38.52 7.81
C MET A 81 4.46 -38.68 6.35
N LYS A 82 3.53 -37.82 5.92
CA LYS A 82 3.16 -37.76 4.51
C LYS A 82 4.25 -37.03 3.71
N PRO A 83 4.41 -37.32 2.40
CA PRO A 83 5.38 -36.63 1.55
C PRO A 83 5.45 -35.09 1.69
N PRO A 84 4.33 -34.33 1.77
CA PRO A 84 4.39 -32.88 1.98
C PRO A 84 4.94 -32.46 3.35
N GLU A 85 4.75 -33.27 4.39
CA GLU A 85 5.30 -32.99 5.73
C GLU A 85 6.82 -33.22 5.75
N ILE A 86 7.28 -34.28 5.07
CA ILE A 86 8.71 -34.57 4.88
C ILE A 86 9.38 -33.45 4.07
N LEU A 87 8.73 -32.99 2.99
CA LEU A 87 9.21 -31.86 2.19
C LEU A 87 9.33 -30.60 3.05
N SER A 88 8.30 -30.30 3.85
CA SER A 88 8.32 -29.14 4.73
C SER A 88 9.43 -29.21 5.79
N MET A 89 9.70 -30.40 6.33
CA MET A 89 10.82 -30.63 7.25
C MET A 89 12.18 -30.42 6.55
N LEU A 90 12.32 -30.94 5.34
CA LEU A 90 13.54 -30.79 4.54
C LEU A 90 13.80 -29.32 4.18
N GLU A 91 12.77 -28.60 3.71
CA GLU A 91 12.86 -27.17 3.37
C GLU A 91 13.26 -26.30 4.58
N GLU A 92 12.90 -26.73 5.79
CA GLU A 92 13.37 -26.05 7.00
C GLU A 92 14.80 -26.41 7.36
N ALA A 93 15.20 -27.68 7.25
CA ALA A 93 16.57 -28.11 7.49
C ALA A 93 17.56 -27.42 6.53
N VAL A 94 17.14 -27.18 5.29
CA VAL A 94 17.92 -26.45 4.28
C VAL A 94 17.75 -24.91 4.43
N GLY A 95 16.77 -24.45 5.21
CA GLY A 95 16.51 -23.02 5.45
C GLY A 95 15.78 -22.30 4.32
N THR A 96 15.29 -23.01 3.29
CA THR A 96 14.61 -22.43 2.12
C THR A 96 13.19 -21.96 2.43
N ARG A 97 12.53 -22.53 3.44
CA ARG A 97 11.15 -22.18 3.81
C ARG A 97 10.95 -20.69 4.14
N MET A 98 11.91 -20.06 4.83
CA MET A 98 11.83 -18.63 5.14
C MET A 98 11.93 -17.76 3.89
N TYR A 99 12.78 -18.15 2.94
CA TYR A 99 12.91 -17.46 1.67
C TYR A 99 11.61 -17.55 0.87
N GLU A 100 11.03 -18.74 0.75
CA GLU A 100 9.80 -18.93 -0.02
C GLU A 100 8.62 -18.18 0.60
N THR A 101 8.50 -18.19 1.94
CA THR A 101 7.47 -17.40 2.66
C THR A 101 7.61 -15.90 2.39
N LYS A 102 8.84 -15.36 2.41
CA LYS A 102 9.09 -13.94 2.13
C LYS A 102 8.79 -13.59 0.67
N LYS A 103 9.16 -14.47 -0.25
CA LYS A 103 8.89 -14.34 -1.68
C LYS A 103 7.38 -14.32 -1.94
N GLU A 104 6.63 -15.25 -1.37
CA GLU A 104 5.16 -15.28 -1.51
C GLU A 104 4.50 -14.02 -0.95
N ALA A 105 4.93 -13.56 0.23
CA ALA A 105 4.45 -12.30 0.81
C ALA A 105 4.77 -11.07 -0.06
N ALA A 106 5.95 -11.04 -0.67
CA ALA A 106 6.35 -9.98 -1.60
C ALA A 106 5.51 -10.02 -2.88
N LEU A 107 5.31 -11.20 -3.47
CA LEU A 107 4.47 -11.40 -4.66
C LEU A 107 3.03 -10.95 -4.42
N LYS A 108 2.43 -11.34 -3.30
CA LYS A 108 1.09 -10.91 -2.90
C LYS A 108 0.99 -9.39 -2.70
N THR A 109 2.07 -8.77 -2.22
CA THR A 109 2.13 -7.31 -2.09
C THR A 109 2.25 -6.63 -3.45
N LEU A 110 3.05 -7.19 -4.37
CA LEU A 110 3.17 -6.70 -5.73
C LEU A 110 1.84 -6.78 -6.48
N GLU A 111 1.14 -7.91 -6.41
CA GLU A 111 -0.17 -8.11 -7.03
C GLU A 111 -1.19 -7.05 -6.57
N LYS A 112 -1.25 -6.81 -5.26
CA LYS A 112 -2.12 -5.74 -4.70
C LYS A 112 -1.76 -4.36 -5.21
N LYS A 113 -0.45 -4.06 -5.34
CA LYS A 113 0.02 -2.78 -5.86
C LYS A 113 -0.29 -2.64 -7.34
N GLN A 114 -0.13 -3.71 -8.13
CA GLN A 114 -0.46 -3.71 -9.54
C GLN A 114 -1.95 -3.41 -9.75
N GLY A 115 -2.83 -4.08 -8.99
CA GLY A 115 -4.27 -3.79 -9.07
C GLY A 115 -4.63 -2.34 -8.75
N LYS A 116 -3.85 -1.67 -7.88
CA LYS A 116 -4.03 -0.23 -7.59
C LYS A 116 -3.54 0.67 -8.71
N VAL A 117 -2.46 0.33 -9.38
CA VAL A 117 -1.99 1.06 -10.57
C VAL A 117 -3.04 0.95 -11.68
N ASP A 118 -3.54 -0.26 -11.94
CA ASP A 118 -4.56 -0.48 -12.97
C ASP A 118 -5.86 0.30 -12.69
N GLU A 119 -6.24 0.46 -11.41
CA GLU A 119 -7.39 1.27 -10.99
C GLU A 119 -7.16 2.77 -11.26
N ILE A 120 -5.95 3.27 -10.98
CA ILE A 120 -5.57 4.66 -11.24
C ILE A 120 -5.55 4.95 -12.75
N ASP A 121 -4.97 4.05 -13.55
CA ASP A 121 -4.89 4.21 -15.00
C ASP A 121 -6.30 4.23 -15.62
N LYS A 122 -7.21 3.37 -15.14
CA LYS A 122 -8.62 3.42 -15.56
C LYS A 122 -9.28 4.75 -15.23
N LEU A 123 -9.09 5.27 -14.02
CA LEU A 123 -9.67 6.56 -13.62
C LEU A 123 -9.12 7.70 -14.50
N LEU A 124 -7.82 7.68 -14.76
CA LEU A 124 -7.15 8.66 -15.60
C LEU A 124 -7.75 8.67 -17.02
N ASP A 125 -7.88 7.50 -17.63
CA ASP A 125 -8.33 7.34 -19.01
C ASP A 125 -9.84 7.58 -19.18
N GLN A 126 -10.65 7.17 -18.21
CA GLN A 126 -12.12 7.22 -18.33
C GLN A 126 -12.73 8.53 -17.84
N GLU A 127 -12.12 9.19 -16.85
CA GLU A 127 -12.70 10.39 -16.24
C GLU A 127 -11.87 11.64 -16.53
N ILE A 128 -10.57 11.59 -16.22
CA ILE A 128 -9.72 12.79 -16.24
C ILE A 128 -9.46 13.25 -17.67
N LEU A 129 -9.04 12.36 -18.56
CA LEU A 129 -8.73 12.72 -19.95
C LEU A 129 -9.97 13.24 -20.72
N PRO A 130 -11.15 12.59 -20.64
CA PRO A 130 -12.35 13.10 -21.30
C PRO A 130 -12.83 14.43 -20.72
N ALA A 131 -12.75 14.62 -19.40
CA ALA A 131 -13.08 15.90 -18.77
C ALA A 131 -12.15 17.02 -19.23
N LEU A 132 -10.84 16.74 -19.35
CA LEU A 132 -9.87 17.70 -19.85
C LEU A 132 -10.15 18.08 -21.32
N GLU A 133 -10.50 17.10 -22.15
CA GLU A 133 -10.84 17.34 -23.56
C GLU A 133 -12.14 18.15 -23.70
N LYS A 134 -13.14 17.86 -22.87
CA LYS A 134 -14.36 18.68 -22.79
C LYS A 134 -14.04 20.14 -22.46
N LEU A 135 -13.21 20.39 -21.44
CA LEU A 135 -12.81 21.75 -21.06
C LEU A 135 -12.02 22.47 -22.16
N ARG A 136 -11.18 21.75 -22.91
CA ARG A 136 -10.49 22.31 -24.09
C ARG A 136 -11.47 22.76 -25.15
N ASN A 137 -12.48 21.93 -25.45
CA ASN A 137 -13.53 22.26 -26.40
C ASN A 137 -14.36 23.45 -25.94
N GLU A 138 -14.77 23.51 -24.67
CA GLU A 138 -15.48 24.65 -24.10
C GLU A 138 -14.68 25.95 -24.19
N LYS A 139 -13.38 25.90 -23.88
CA LYS A 139 -12.47 27.06 -24.03
C LYS A 139 -12.41 27.53 -25.49
N MET A 140 -12.32 26.60 -26.44
CA MET A 140 -12.29 26.92 -27.87
C MET A 140 -13.60 27.58 -28.32
N GLN A 141 -14.74 27.01 -27.93
CA GLN A 141 -16.07 27.56 -28.23
C GLN A 141 -16.24 28.97 -27.63
N TYR A 142 -15.81 29.17 -26.39
CA TYR A 142 -15.81 30.49 -25.77
C TYR A 142 -14.96 31.50 -26.55
N GLY A 143 -13.77 31.10 -27.01
CA GLY A 143 -12.93 31.95 -27.86
C GLY A 143 -13.62 32.36 -29.16
N GLN A 144 -14.30 31.44 -29.83
CA GLN A 144 -15.08 31.75 -31.04
C GLN A 144 -16.24 32.68 -30.74
N TRP A 145 -16.98 32.42 -29.65
CA TRP A 145 -18.07 33.29 -29.20
C TRP A 145 -17.58 34.70 -28.89
N ALA A 146 -16.45 34.85 -28.18
CA ALA A 146 -15.88 36.14 -27.84
C ALA A 146 -15.50 36.96 -29.08
N ASN A 147 -14.85 36.31 -30.07
CA ASN A 147 -14.53 36.94 -31.35
C ASN A 147 -15.78 37.36 -32.12
N GLY A 148 -16.78 36.47 -32.20
CA GLY A 148 -18.05 36.76 -32.85
C GLY A 148 -18.82 37.90 -32.17
N ASN A 149 -18.83 37.93 -30.84
CA ASN A 149 -19.49 38.98 -30.08
C ASN A 149 -18.80 40.34 -30.26
N ALA A 150 -17.46 40.37 -30.34
CA ALA A 150 -16.71 41.59 -30.63
C ALA A 150 -17.05 42.15 -32.02
N GLU A 151 -17.15 41.29 -33.05
CA GLU A 151 -17.54 41.71 -34.40
C GLU A 151 -19.00 42.17 -34.46
N LEU A 152 -19.89 41.49 -33.72
CA LEU A 152 -21.29 41.85 -33.60
C LEU A 152 -21.46 43.23 -32.95
N ASP A 153 -20.71 43.52 -31.88
CA ASP A 153 -20.71 44.84 -31.24
C ASP A 153 -20.14 45.93 -32.16
N ARG A 154 -19.12 45.61 -32.96
CA ARG A 154 -18.60 46.51 -34.00
C ARG A 154 -19.67 46.83 -35.04
N LEU A 155 -20.36 45.83 -35.58
CA LEU A 155 -21.43 46.01 -36.58
C LEU A 155 -22.63 46.77 -36.01
N LYS A 156 -23.01 46.51 -34.75
CA LYS A 156 -24.06 47.29 -34.05
C LYS A 156 -23.73 48.77 -34.02
N ARG A 157 -22.48 49.14 -33.70
CA ARG A 157 -22.04 50.55 -33.70
C ARG A 157 -22.20 51.19 -35.08
N PHE A 158 -21.85 50.48 -36.15
CA PHE A 158 -22.06 50.96 -37.52
C PHE A 158 -23.55 51.14 -37.86
N CYS A 159 -24.40 50.18 -37.49
CA CYS A 159 -25.84 50.25 -37.74
C CYS A 159 -26.48 51.45 -37.02
N ILE A 160 -26.12 51.68 -35.75
CA ILE A 160 -26.56 52.84 -34.96
C ILE A 160 -26.11 54.15 -35.63
N ALA A 161 -24.84 54.24 -36.05
CA ALA A 161 -24.32 55.42 -36.72
C ALA A 161 -25.04 55.71 -38.05
N TYR A 162 -25.35 54.67 -38.83
CA TYR A 162 -26.12 54.79 -40.07
C TYR A 162 -27.55 55.29 -39.81
N MET A 163 -28.24 54.69 -38.84
CA MET A 163 -29.60 55.11 -38.45
C MET A 163 -29.64 56.58 -38.02
N PHE A 164 -28.65 57.00 -37.22
CA PHE A 164 -28.51 58.39 -36.79
C PHE A 164 -28.30 59.33 -37.99
N LYS A 165 -27.37 59.00 -38.89
CA LYS A 165 -27.09 59.81 -40.09
C LYS A 165 -28.31 59.92 -41.01
N ARG A 166 -29.04 58.82 -41.20
CA ARG A 166 -30.26 58.78 -42.03
C ARG A 166 -31.34 59.69 -41.44
N ARG A 167 -31.64 59.54 -40.15
CA ARG A 167 -32.65 60.34 -39.44
C ARG A 167 -32.30 61.84 -39.40
N LYS A 168 -31.02 62.17 -39.23
CA LYS A 168 -30.53 63.56 -39.34
C LYS A 168 -30.77 64.15 -40.73
N SER A 169 -30.52 63.37 -41.78
CA SER A 169 -30.73 63.80 -43.17
C SER A 169 -32.22 64.00 -43.50
N GLU A 170 -33.09 63.15 -42.95
CA GLU A 170 -34.56 63.28 -43.06
C GLU A 170 -35.06 64.57 -42.37
N MET A 171 -34.59 64.89 -41.16
CA MET A 171 -34.94 66.14 -40.48
C MET A 171 -34.45 67.39 -41.21
N MET A 172 -33.25 67.37 -41.81
CA MET A 172 -32.77 68.51 -42.61
C MET A 172 -33.61 68.73 -43.88
N LYS A 173 -34.21 67.66 -44.44
CA LYS A 173 -35.14 67.79 -45.57
C LYS A 173 -36.51 68.31 -45.15
N SER A 174 -37.03 67.91 -43.98
CA SER A 174 -38.32 68.41 -43.49
C SER A 174 -38.26 69.85 -42.97
N ASN A 175 -37.08 70.32 -42.54
CA ASN A 175 -36.84 71.70 -42.10
C ASN A 175 -36.41 72.64 -43.25
N GLY A 176 -36.64 72.24 -44.51
CA GLY A 176 -36.44 73.08 -45.70
C GLY A 176 -37.44 74.23 -45.80
N PRO A 177 -37.14 75.29 -46.57
CA PRO A 177 -37.54 76.68 -46.30
C PRO A 177 -39.00 77.07 -46.62
N TRP A 178 -39.93 76.13 -46.71
CA TRP A 178 -41.33 76.42 -47.04
C TRP A 178 -42.26 76.30 -45.82
N GLY A 179 -41.91 77.06 -44.79
CA GLY A 179 -42.78 77.38 -43.65
C GLY A 179 -42.93 78.90 -43.55
N GLY A 180 -43.42 79.52 -44.62
CA GLY A 180 -43.63 80.97 -44.67
C GLY A 180 -44.10 81.41 -46.05
N LYS A 181 -45.41 81.41 -46.25
CA LYS A 181 -46.14 82.50 -46.91
C LYS A 181 -47.64 82.30 -46.77
N ASP A 182 -48.23 83.35 -46.23
CA ASP A 182 -49.61 83.82 -46.29
C ASP A 182 -50.71 83.02 -45.57
#